data_AF-A0A2A2SIZ6-F1
#
_entry.id   AF-A0A2A2SIZ6-F1
#
_cell.length_a   1.000
_cell.length_b   1.000
_cell.length_c   1.000
_cell.angle_alpha   90.00
_cell.angle_beta   90.00
_cell.angle_gamma   90.00
#
_symmetry.space_group_name_H-M   'P 1'
#
loop_
_entity.id
_entity.type
_entity.pdbx_description
1 polymer ?
#
loop_
_entity_poly.entity_id
_entity_poly.type
_entity_poly.pdbx_seq_one_letter_code
_entity_poly.pdbx_strand_id
1 'polypeptide(L)'
;MLSHMFQPISLISLLLCGCASMSLDERPLVEYGCGDLVLIGRAETLSYTDLSGPEDALSHGLYEMDISIRKVLRGKVDSRRLRASRAAHGQLRSDLDFVFVLHLDWDEWRLDKAHLASSKPLVATNCT
;
A
#
# COMPACT_ATOMS: atom_id res chain seq x y z
N MET A 1 -75.58 16.48 -16.59
CA MET A 1 -75.19 17.78 -15.99
C MET A 1 -74.24 17.49 -14.84
N LEU A 2 -73.08 18.16 -14.87
CA LEU A 2 -72.20 18.61 -13.76
C LEU A 2 -72.24 17.87 -12.41
N SER A 3 -71.17 17.64 -11.64
CA SER A 3 -69.72 17.82 -11.71
C SER A 3 -69.14 17.39 -10.34
N HIS A 4 -67.85 17.03 -10.28
CA HIS A 4 -66.94 17.13 -9.11
C HIS A 4 -67.20 16.17 -7.90
N MET A 5 -66.22 15.57 -7.21
CA MET A 5 -64.81 15.91 -6.99
C MET A 5 -64.04 14.73 -6.31
N PHE A 6 -62.79 14.51 -6.76
CA PHE A 6 -61.54 14.14 -6.04
C PHE A 6 -61.63 13.61 -4.59
N GLN A 7 -60.90 12.56 -4.16
CA GLN A 7 -59.42 12.44 -4.16
C GLN A 7 -58.94 10.98 -4.15
N PRO A 8 -57.94 10.58 -4.96
CA PRO A 8 -57.11 9.41 -4.66
C PRO A 8 -55.97 9.82 -3.70
N ILE A 9 -55.91 9.20 -2.51
CA ILE A 9 -54.78 9.35 -1.61
C ILE A 9 -53.56 8.74 -2.30
N SER A 10 -52.65 9.64 -2.64
CA SER A 10 -51.36 9.41 -3.25
C SER A 10 -50.50 8.52 -2.35
N LEU A 11 -50.53 7.21 -2.57
CA LEU A 11 -49.49 6.30 -2.11
C LEU A 11 -48.36 6.36 -3.14
N ILE A 12 -47.59 7.44 -3.02
CA ILE A 12 -46.27 7.61 -3.64
C ILE A 12 -45.45 6.41 -3.18
N SER A 13 -45.45 5.36 -4.00
CA SER A 13 -44.52 4.26 -3.88
C SER A 13 -43.14 4.87 -4.00
N LEU A 14 -42.43 4.91 -2.88
CA LEU A 14 -41.01 5.20 -2.81
C LEU A 14 -40.31 4.29 -3.82
N LEU A 15 -40.05 4.82 -5.03
CA LEU A 15 -38.93 4.39 -5.84
C LEU A 15 -37.67 4.76 -5.05
N LEU A 16 -37.30 3.87 -4.13
CA LEU A 16 -35.94 3.70 -3.68
C LEU A 16 -35.14 3.25 -4.91
N CYS A 17 -34.83 4.20 -5.79
CA CYS A 17 -33.66 4.11 -6.64
C CYS A 17 -32.47 4.05 -5.69
N GLY A 18 -32.11 2.82 -5.31
CA GLY A 18 -30.82 2.54 -4.75
C GLY A 18 -29.79 2.96 -5.78
N CYS A 19 -29.29 4.19 -5.64
CA CYS A 19 -27.99 4.54 -6.16
C CYS A 19 -27.03 3.56 -5.51
N ALA A 20 -26.72 2.47 -6.20
CA ALA A 20 -25.57 1.66 -5.89
C ALA A 20 -24.39 2.62 -6.01
N SER A 21 -23.92 3.12 -4.87
CA SER A 21 -22.67 3.87 -4.78
C SER A 21 -21.59 2.93 -5.30
N MET A 22 -21.22 3.12 -6.56
CA MET A 22 -20.07 2.49 -7.17
C MET A 22 -18.91 2.90 -6.29
N SER A 23 -18.39 1.99 -5.45
CA SER A 23 -17.19 2.28 -4.69
C SER A 23 -16.13 2.58 -5.74
N LEU A 24 -15.72 3.84 -5.84
CA LEU A 24 -14.47 4.17 -6.51
C LEU A 24 -13.45 3.23 -5.91
N ASP A 25 -12.89 2.37 -6.75
CA ASP A 25 -11.85 1.42 -6.40
C ASP A 25 -10.64 2.26 -5.97
N GLU A 26 -10.63 2.66 -4.69
CA GLU A 26 -9.59 3.46 -4.03
C GLU A 26 -8.34 2.60 -3.87
N ARG A 27 -7.76 2.24 -5.01
CA ARG A 27 -6.48 1.54 -5.06
C ARG A 27 -5.42 2.49 -4.50
N PRO A 28 -4.61 2.04 -3.53
CA PRO A 28 -3.58 2.89 -2.97
C PRO A 28 -2.58 3.30 -4.06
N LEU A 29 -2.33 4.60 -4.17
CA LEU A 29 -1.28 5.14 -5.02
C LEU A 29 0.06 4.98 -4.29
N VAL A 30 1.05 4.43 -4.99
CA VAL A 30 2.42 4.26 -4.51
C VAL A 30 3.30 5.30 -5.17
N GLU A 31 3.56 6.37 -4.44
CA GLU A 31 4.50 7.44 -4.78
C GLU A 31 5.92 7.05 -4.36
N TYR A 32 6.92 7.49 -5.15
CA TYR A 32 8.33 7.15 -4.99
C TYR A 32 9.22 8.32 -5.43
N GLY A 33 10.41 8.44 -4.85
CA GLY A 33 11.43 9.41 -5.22
C GLY A 33 12.26 8.98 -6.44
N CYS A 34 12.94 9.92 -7.09
CA CYS A 34 13.64 9.65 -8.35
C CYS A 34 14.84 8.71 -8.23
N GLY A 35 15.35 8.49 -7.02
CA GLY A 35 16.41 7.51 -6.73
C GLY A 35 15.89 6.16 -6.24
N ASP A 36 14.58 6.01 -6.07
CA ASP A 36 14.02 4.83 -5.41
C ASP A 36 13.89 3.64 -6.36
N LEU A 37 14.01 2.45 -5.77
CA LEU A 37 13.73 1.19 -6.42
C LEU A 37 12.32 0.74 -6.04
N VAL A 38 11.46 0.53 -7.05
CA VAL A 38 10.09 0.04 -6.83
C VAL A 38 9.96 -1.35 -7.43
N LEU A 39 9.55 -2.34 -6.64
CA LEU A 39 9.51 -3.74 -7.08
C LEU A 39 8.39 -4.54 -6.40
N ILE A 40 8.08 -5.69 -6.98
CA ILE A 40 7.21 -6.71 -6.39
C ILE A 40 8.08 -7.86 -5.90
N GLY A 41 7.89 -8.29 -4.66
CA GLY A 41 8.66 -9.40 -4.08
C GLY A 41 8.09 -9.94 -2.78
N ARG A 42 8.85 -10.83 -2.14
CA ARG A 42 8.58 -11.32 -0.77
C ARG A 42 9.77 -11.00 0.12
N ALA A 43 9.48 -10.58 1.35
CA ALA A 43 10.50 -10.30 2.35
C ALA A 43 10.56 -11.42 3.39
N GLU A 44 11.76 -11.92 3.64
CA GLU A 44 12.06 -12.76 4.80
C GLU A 44 12.79 -11.90 5.84
N THR A 45 12.32 -11.92 7.10
CA THR A 45 13.02 -11.20 8.17
C THR A 45 14.24 -12.03 8.58
N LEU A 46 15.43 -11.46 8.49
CA LEU A 46 16.69 -12.12 8.84
C LEU A 46 17.02 -11.94 10.32
N SER A 47 16.92 -10.71 10.80
CA SER A 47 17.33 -10.34 12.15
C SER A 47 16.49 -9.17 12.66
N TYR A 48 16.54 -8.98 13.97
CA TYR A 48 16.01 -7.81 14.66
C TYR A 48 17.09 -7.30 15.61
N THR A 49 17.40 -6.01 15.48
CA THR A 49 18.31 -5.31 16.36
C THR A 49 17.52 -4.27 17.14
N ASP A 50 17.56 -4.35 18.47
CA ASP A 50 17.02 -3.32 19.33
C ASP A 50 17.99 -2.12 19.36
N LEU A 51 17.53 -0.92 19.00
CA LEU A 51 18.34 0.31 19.10
C LEU A 51 17.90 1.19 20.30
N SER A 52 17.29 0.58 21.32
CA SER A 52 16.82 1.27 22.52
C SER A 52 17.88 2.18 23.18
N GLY A 53 17.44 3.40 23.50
CA GLY A 53 18.20 4.43 24.18
C GLY A 53 17.26 5.41 24.91
N PRO A 54 17.77 6.26 25.82
CA PRO A 54 16.93 7.16 26.64
C PRO A 54 16.14 8.21 25.83
N GLU A 55 16.47 8.40 24.55
CA GLU A 55 15.79 9.31 23.62
C GLU A 55 14.71 8.60 22.76
N ASP A 56 14.48 7.29 22.96
CA ASP A 56 13.60 6.47 22.13
C ASP A 56 12.12 6.66 22.48
N ALA A 57 11.46 7.58 21.79
CA ALA A 57 10.02 7.84 21.98
C ALA A 57 9.08 6.98 21.11
N LEU A 58 9.57 6.26 20.07
CA LEU A 58 8.72 5.78 18.97
C LEU A 58 9.08 4.42 18.34
N SER A 59 9.85 3.55 19.02
CA SER A 59 10.25 2.20 18.57
C SER A 59 11.48 2.21 17.66
N HIS A 60 12.68 2.07 18.24
CA HIS A 60 13.95 2.09 17.50
C HIS A 60 14.47 0.69 17.10
N GLY A 61 13.63 -0.33 17.01
CA GLY A 61 14.11 -1.60 16.45
C GLY A 61 14.43 -1.50 14.95
N LEU A 62 15.46 -2.19 14.48
CA LEU A 62 15.75 -2.36 13.05
C LEU A 62 15.53 -3.81 12.65
N TYR A 63 14.68 -4.04 11.65
CA TYR A 63 14.61 -5.33 10.99
C TYR A 63 15.53 -5.35 9.78
N GLU A 64 16.41 -6.34 9.71
CA GLU A 64 17.05 -6.71 8.45
C GLU A 64 16.18 -7.73 7.72
N MET A 65 16.06 -7.59 6.41
CA MET A 65 15.30 -8.49 5.58
C MET A 65 16.00 -8.80 4.26
N ASP A 66 15.71 -9.97 3.73
CA ASP A 66 16.08 -10.36 2.38
C ASP A 66 14.83 -10.38 1.51
N ILE A 67 14.86 -9.62 0.41
CA ILE A 67 13.73 -9.47 -0.50
C ILE A 67 14.01 -10.27 -1.76
N SER A 68 13.23 -11.31 -1.99
CA SER A 68 13.20 -12.02 -3.27
C SER A 68 12.38 -11.23 -4.28
N ILE A 69 13.02 -10.78 -5.34
CA ILE A 69 12.44 -9.93 -6.38
C ILE A 69 11.73 -10.81 -7.41
N ARG A 70 10.43 -10.55 -7.61
CA ARG A 70 9.65 -11.15 -8.72
C ARG A 70 9.64 -10.25 -9.94
N LYS A 71 9.51 -8.94 -9.74
CA LYS A 71 9.42 -7.96 -10.83
C LYS A 71 9.91 -6.60 -10.37
N VAL A 72 10.71 -5.94 -11.18
CA VAL A 72 11.06 -4.52 -10.99
C VAL A 72 10.03 -3.66 -11.73
N LEU A 73 9.51 -2.63 -11.06
CA LEU A 73 8.53 -1.68 -11.59
C LEU A 73 9.17 -0.34 -11.95
N ARG A 74 10.13 0.14 -11.14
CA ARG A 74 10.93 1.36 -11.35
C ARG A 74 12.34 1.14 -10.80
N GLY A 75 13.32 1.87 -11.35
CA GLY A 75 14.72 1.74 -10.97
C GLY A 75 15.41 0.54 -11.62
N LYS A 76 16.65 0.27 -11.20
CA LYS A 76 17.48 -0.84 -11.69
C LYS A 76 18.11 -1.58 -10.53
N VAL A 77 18.12 -2.91 -10.63
CA VAL A 77 18.83 -3.79 -9.70
C VAL A 77 19.32 -5.01 -10.48
N ASP A 78 20.58 -5.39 -10.26
CA ASP A 78 21.23 -6.45 -11.04
C ASP A 78 21.06 -7.85 -10.40
N SER A 79 20.50 -7.91 -9.20
CA SER A 79 20.27 -9.15 -8.45
C SER A 79 18.79 -9.52 -8.36
N ARG A 80 18.49 -10.81 -8.18
CA ARG A 80 17.13 -11.31 -7.88
C ARG A 80 16.79 -11.31 -6.38
N ARG A 81 17.78 -11.03 -5.54
CA ARG A 81 17.63 -10.89 -4.09
C ARG A 81 18.35 -9.63 -3.65
N LEU A 82 17.78 -8.89 -2.71
CA LEU A 82 18.43 -7.71 -2.16
C LEU A 82 18.23 -7.69 -0.64
N ARG A 83 19.25 -7.24 0.09
CA ARG A 83 19.12 -6.98 1.51
C ARG A 83 18.61 -5.57 1.72
N ALA A 84 17.64 -5.42 2.60
CA ALA A 84 17.14 -4.12 3.01
C ALA A 84 16.91 -4.09 4.53
N SER A 85 16.80 -2.90 5.08
CA SER A 85 16.39 -2.69 6.47
C SER A 85 15.10 -1.88 6.57
N ARG A 86 14.38 -2.02 7.69
CA ARG A 86 13.25 -1.15 8.05
C ARG A 86 13.21 -0.87 9.54
N ALA A 87 12.68 0.30 9.88
CA ALA A 87 12.27 0.57 11.25
C ALA A 87 11.17 -0.41 11.70
N ALA A 88 11.27 -0.89 12.93
CA ALA A 88 10.41 -1.90 13.50
C ALA A 88 9.06 -1.31 13.93
N HIS A 89 8.20 -1.06 12.95
CA HIS A 89 6.79 -0.67 13.18
C HIS A 89 5.80 -1.82 12.82
N GLY A 90 6.31 -2.97 12.40
CA GLY A 90 5.53 -4.15 12.09
C GLY A 90 6.35 -5.22 11.38
N GLN A 91 5.92 -6.48 11.48
CA GLN A 91 6.55 -7.59 10.77
C GLN A 91 5.83 -7.89 9.45
N LEU A 92 6.57 -7.90 8.34
CA LEU A 92 6.04 -8.37 7.06
C LEU A 92 5.97 -9.89 7.04
N ARG A 93 4.85 -10.40 6.52
CA ARG A 93 4.63 -11.84 6.30
C ARG A 93 5.44 -12.34 5.11
N SER A 94 6.22 -13.39 5.30
CA SER A 94 7.09 -13.96 4.26
C SER A 94 6.36 -14.74 3.17
N ASP A 95 5.10 -15.10 3.40
CA ASP A 95 4.28 -15.85 2.45
C ASP A 95 3.50 -14.97 1.47
N LEU A 96 3.53 -13.64 1.65
CA LEU A 96 2.78 -12.69 0.83
C LEU A 96 3.72 -11.86 -0.07
N ASP A 97 3.20 -11.50 -1.25
CA ASP A 97 3.88 -10.59 -2.17
C ASP A 97 3.49 -9.13 -1.85
N PHE A 98 4.48 -8.25 -1.86
CA PHE A 98 4.31 -6.82 -1.62
C PHE A 98 4.92 -6.00 -2.76
N VAL A 99 4.36 -4.82 -2.99
CA VAL A 99 5.00 -3.74 -3.72
C VAL A 99 5.83 -2.94 -2.73
N PHE A 100 7.14 -2.97 -2.93
CA PHE A 100 8.12 -2.28 -2.11
C PHE A 100 8.58 -0.99 -2.78
N VAL A 101 8.74 0.07 -2.00
CA VAL A 101 9.52 1.27 -2.35
C VAL A 101 10.75 1.26 -1.46
N LEU A 102 11.92 1.17 -2.08
CA LEU A 102 13.21 1.12 -1.40
C LEU A 102 14.02 2.36 -1.77
N HIS A 103 14.52 3.04 -0.75
CA HIS A 103 15.46 4.14 -0.89
C HIS A 103 16.89 3.64 -0.67
N LEU A 104 17.86 4.13 -1.43
CA LEU A 104 19.26 3.82 -1.20
C LEU A 104 19.85 4.86 -0.25
N ASP A 105 20.13 4.44 0.98
CA ASP A 105 20.81 5.27 1.98
C ASP A 105 22.28 4.84 2.03
N TRP A 106 23.13 5.64 1.40
CA TRP A 106 24.56 5.38 1.20
C TRP A 106 24.75 4.11 0.36
N ASP A 107 24.99 2.97 0.99
CA ASP A 107 25.18 1.67 0.33
C ASP A 107 24.14 0.62 0.79
N GLU A 108 23.13 1.03 1.54
CA GLU A 108 22.11 0.13 2.10
C GLU A 108 20.70 0.49 1.59
N TRP A 109 19.97 -0.52 1.14
CA TRP A 109 18.57 -0.34 0.79
C TRP A 109 17.72 -0.23 2.06
N ARG A 110 16.92 0.83 2.17
CA ARG A 110 15.97 1.02 3.25
C ARG A 110 14.57 0.97 2.72
N LEU A 111 13.71 0.23 3.41
CA LEU A 111 12.30 0.19 3.10
C LEU A 111 11.64 1.50 3.52
N ASP A 112 11.11 2.23 2.54
CA ASP A 112 10.24 3.37 2.77
C ASP A 112 8.79 2.91 2.92
N LYS A 113 8.27 2.19 1.91
CA LYS A 113 6.86 1.75 1.87
C LYS A 113 6.73 0.30 1.42
N ALA A 114 5.75 -0.40 2.00
CA ALA A 114 5.32 -1.71 1.54
C ALA A 114 3.79 -1.77 1.45
N HIS A 115 3.27 -2.11 0.27
CA HIS A 115 1.84 -2.33 0.04
C HIS A 115 1.60 -3.78 -0.37
N LEU A 116 0.56 -4.40 0.17
CA LEU A 116 0.21 -5.77 -0.18
C LEU A 116 -0.12 -5.85 -1.69
N ALA A 117 0.54 -6.74 -2.44
CA ALA A 117 0.34 -6.79 -3.90
C ALA A 117 -1.11 -7.17 -4.27
N SER A 118 -1.81 -7.92 -3.41
CA SER A 118 -3.21 -8.29 -3.63
C SER A 118 -4.19 -7.11 -3.53
N SER A 119 -3.79 -5.98 -2.93
CA SER A 119 -4.60 -4.74 -2.96
C SER A 119 -4.49 -4.00 -4.30
N LYS A 120 -3.69 -4.52 -5.24
CA LYS A 120 -3.48 -3.96 -6.58
C LYS A 120 -3.12 -2.45 -6.55
N PRO A 121 -2.09 -2.05 -5.79
CA PRO A 121 -1.67 -0.67 -5.73
C PRO A 121 -1.31 -0.14 -7.13
N LEU A 122 -1.58 1.14 -7.35
CA LEU A 122 -1.17 1.86 -8.55
C LEU A 122 0.19 2.49 -8.29
N VAL A 123 1.22 2.14 -9.05
CA VAL A 123 2.52 2.80 -8.94
C VAL A 123 2.51 4.06 -9.80
N ALA A 124 2.93 5.19 -9.22
CA ALA A 124 3.01 6.46 -9.93
C ALA A 124 3.82 6.34 -11.24
N THR A 125 3.48 7.16 -12.23
CA THR A 125 4.17 7.17 -13.53
C THR A 125 5.52 7.88 -13.45
N ASN A 126 5.58 8.96 -12.66
CA ASN A 126 6.76 9.77 -12.43
C ASN A 126 7.13 9.75 -10.96
N CYS A 127 8.40 9.97 -10.67
CA CYS A 127 8.86 10.23 -9.32
C CYS A 127 8.49 11.64 -8.85
N THR A 128 8.46 11.82 -7.54
CA THR A 128 8.25 13.10 -6.85
C THR A 128 9.51 13.58 -6.17
#